data_AF-A0A5C8RVL3-F1
#
_entry.id   AF-A0A5C8RVL3-F1
#
_cell.length_a   1.000
_cell.length_b   1.000
_cell.length_c   1.000
_cell.angle_alpha   90.00
_cell.angle_beta   90.00
_cell.angle_gamma   90.00
#
_symmetry.space_group_name_H-M   'P 1'
#
loop_
_entity.id
_entity.type
_entity.pdbx_description
1 polymer ?
#
loop_
_entity_poly.entity_id
_entity_poly.type
_entity_poly.pdbx_seq_one_letter_code
_entity_poly.pdbx_strand_id
1 'polypeptide(L)'
;MSKPPKLNLASIVAASAPATRGAPQTAEIVQLDRGAAPQKRGPATLKERARQMSVYLEPPVYDQLRDLAYAERTKMHAIMLEALDLLFKQRGARSIEQLSEHLPR
;
A
#
# COMPACT_ATOMS: atom_id res chain seq x y z
N MET A 1 46.19 2.71 -23.54
CA MET A 1 45.40 3.26 -22.43
C MET A 1 44.34 4.20 -23.01
N SER A 2 43.14 3.69 -23.30
CA SER A 2 42.06 4.46 -23.94
C SER A 2 41.35 5.35 -22.93
N LYS A 3 41.21 6.64 -23.25
CA LYS A 3 40.55 7.63 -22.39
C LYS A 3 39.04 7.31 -22.27
N PRO A 4 38.42 7.48 -21.09
CA PRO A 4 37.00 7.21 -20.94
C PRO A 4 36.16 8.23 -21.73
N PRO A 5 35.04 7.81 -22.34
CA PRO A 5 34.19 8.69 -23.13
C PRO A 5 33.50 9.71 -22.22
N LYS A 6 33.57 10.99 -22.61
CA LYS A 6 32.91 12.09 -21.90
C LYS A 6 31.39 11.99 -22.13
N LEU A 7 30.68 11.57 -21.09
CA LEU A 7 29.21 11.58 -21.05
C LEU A 7 28.72 13.03 -21.13
N ASN A 8 28.03 13.35 -22.22
CA ASN A 8 27.38 14.65 -22.42
C ASN A 8 25.87 14.44 -22.55
N LEU A 9 25.09 15.39 -22.02
CA LEU A 9 23.63 15.30 -21.89
C LEU A 9 22.92 15.06 -23.24
N ALA A 10 23.44 15.67 -24.31
CA ALA A 10 22.92 15.50 -25.67
C ALA A 10 22.99 14.04 -26.16
N SER A 11 24.04 13.30 -25.78
CA SER A 11 24.23 11.90 -26.17
C SER A 11 23.20 10.97 -25.53
N ILE A 12 22.81 11.28 -24.29
CA ILE A 12 21.84 10.49 -23.52
C ILE A 12 20.42 10.71 -24.08
N VAL A 13 20.08 11.96 -24.40
CA VAL A 13 18.79 12.31 -25.03
C VAL A 13 18.66 11.68 -26.42
N ALA A 14 19.73 11.72 -27.22
CA ALA A 14 19.73 11.09 -28.55
C ALA A 14 19.56 9.55 -28.48
N ALA A 15 20.11 8.88 -27.46
CA ALA A 15 19.94 7.44 -27.28
C ALA A 15 18.53 7.04 -26.76
N SER A 16 17.76 8.00 -26.25
CA SER A 16 16.43 7.77 -25.67
C SER A 16 15.29 8.06 -26.66
N ALA A 17 15.61 8.47 -27.89
CA ALA A 17 14.62 8.67 -28.94
C ALA A 17 14.24 7.31 -29.58
N PRO A 18 12.96 6.94 -29.65
CA PRO A 18 12.55 5.71 -30.31
C PRO A 18 12.84 5.83 -31.81
N ALA A 19 13.53 4.84 -32.36
CA ALA A 19 13.89 4.82 -33.78
C ALA A 19 12.64 4.57 -34.64
N THR A 20 12.06 5.63 -35.18
CA THR A 20 10.98 5.52 -36.18
C THR A 20 11.60 5.14 -37.54
N ARG A 21 11.66 3.83 -37.82
CA ARG A 21 11.94 3.30 -39.16
C ARG A 21 10.62 2.78 -39.76
N GLY A 22 10.31 3.22 -40.98
CA GLY A 22 9.00 3.07 -41.60
C GLY A 22 8.57 1.64 -41.98
N ALA A 23 7.27 1.37 -41.73
CA ALA A 23 6.25 0.57 -42.43
C ALA A 23 6.52 -0.90 -42.87
N PRO A 24 5.46 -1.70 -43.10
CA PRO A 24 4.29 -1.98 -42.26
C PRO A 24 4.18 -3.50 -42.02
N GLN A 25 4.17 -3.97 -40.76
CA GLN A 25 3.81 -5.35 -40.46
C GLN A 25 2.85 -5.34 -39.28
N THR A 26 1.69 -5.92 -39.55
CA THR A 26 0.53 -6.18 -38.71
C THR A 26 0.93 -6.65 -37.30
N ALA A 27 1.10 -5.70 -36.38
CA ALA A 27 0.95 -6.00 -34.97
C ALA A 27 -0.56 -6.06 -34.72
N GLU A 28 -1.14 -7.24 -34.89
CA GLU A 28 -2.45 -7.55 -34.37
C GLU A 28 -2.40 -7.27 -32.86
N ILE A 29 -2.95 -6.12 -32.46
CA ILE A 29 -3.15 -5.81 -31.05
C ILE A 29 -4.26 -6.75 -30.62
N VAL A 30 -3.88 -7.89 -30.03
CA VAL A 30 -4.83 -8.79 -29.39
C VAL A 30 -5.45 -8.03 -28.22
N GLN A 31 -6.58 -7.38 -28.49
CA GLN A 31 -7.47 -6.86 -27.47
C GLN A 31 -8.06 -8.08 -26.79
N LEU A 32 -7.51 -8.44 -25.63
CA LEU A 32 -8.08 -9.52 -24.82
C LEU A 32 -9.38 -8.97 -24.23
N ASP A 33 -10.48 -9.09 -24.98
CA ASP A 33 -11.83 -8.81 -24.49
C ASP A 33 -12.15 -9.88 -23.45
N ARG A 34 -11.69 -9.63 -22.22
CA ARG A 34 -12.06 -10.44 -21.07
C ARG A 34 -13.47 -9.99 -20.68
N GLY A 35 -14.44 -10.52 -21.41
CA GLY A 35 -15.85 -10.50 -21.03
C GLY A 35 -15.95 -10.85 -19.54
N ALA A 36 -16.35 -9.86 -18.74
CA ALA A 36 -16.44 -10.01 -17.30
C ALA A 36 -17.66 -10.87 -16.98
N ALA A 37 -17.46 -12.18 -16.86
CA ALA A 37 -18.36 -13.01 -16.08
C ALA A 37 -18.45 -12.41 -14.66
N PRO A 38 -19.62 -12.39 -13.99
CA PRO A 38 -19.75 -11.86 -12.64
C PRO A 38 -18.85 -12.68 -11.71
N GLN A 39 -17.67 -12.14 -11.42
CA GLN A 39 -16.77 -12.74 -10.46
C GLN A 39 -17.48 -12.69 -9.11
N LYS A 40 -17.71 -13.87 -8.52
CA LYS A 40 -18.03 -13.97 -7.10
C LYS A 40 -16.97 -13.14 -6.36
N ARG A 41 -17.38 -12.02 -5.77
CA ARG A 41 -16.47 -11.13 -5.04
C ARG A 41 -15.78 -11.99 -3.98
N GLY A 42 -14.46 -12.11 -4.11
CA GLY A 42 -13.64 -12.74 -3.07
C GLY A 42 -13.81 -12.01 -1.74
N PRO A 43 -13.31 -12.59 -0.63
CA PRO A 43 -13.35 -11.91 0.65
C PRO A 43 -12.71 -10.53 0.53
N ALA A 44 -13.44 -9.50 0.97
CA ALA A 44 -13.00 -8.12 0.86
C ALA A 44 -11.64 -7.93 1.57
N THR A 45 -10.72 -7.22 0.92
CA THR A 45 -9.38 -6.98 1.49
C THR A 45 -9.49 -6.21 2.81
N LEU A 46 -8.48 -6.30 3.69
CA LEU A 46 -8.48 -5.54 4.95
C LEU A 46 -8.71 -4.05 4.70
N LYS A 47 -8.13 -3.51 3.62
CA LYS A 47 -8.29 -2.12 3.19
C LYS A 47 -9.73 -1.79 2.80
N GLU A 48 -10.47 -2.74 2.21
CA GLU A 48 -11.89 -2.57 1.84
C GLU A 48 -12.82 -2.62 3.06
N ARG A 49 -12.48 -3.40 4.09
CA ARG A 49 -13.30 -3.53 5.31
C ARG A 49 -12.96 -2.47 6.36
N ALA A 50 -11.73 -1.98 6.38
CA ALA A 50 -11.28 -1.02 7.37
C ALA A 50 -11.84 0.38 7.09
N ARG A 51 -12.30 1.04 8.15
CA ARG A 51 -12.55 2.48 8.13
C ARG A 51 -11.28 3.18 8.56
N GLN A 52 -10.70 3.98 7.67
CA GLN A 52 -9.56 4.82 8.01
C GLN A 52 -10.05 5.98 8.88
N MET A 53 -9.46 6.13 10.06
CA MET A 53 -9.72 7.22 10.98
C MET A 53 -8.42 7.97 11.25
N SER A 54 -8.46 9.30 11.10
CA SER A 54 -7.36 10.18 11.48
C SER A 54 -7.52 10.62 12.93
N VAL A 55 -6.44 10.56 13.70
CA VAL A 55 -6.39 10.99 15.10
C VAL A 55 -5.33 12.07 15.24
N TYR A 56 -5.67 13.18 15.89
CA TYR A 56 -4.71 14.22 16.27
C TYR A 56 -4.20 13.91 17.68
N LEU A 57 -2.88 13.90 17.82
CA LEU A 57 -2.20 13.67 19.08
C LEU A 57 -1.42 14.94 19.43
N GLU A 58 -1.42 15.30 20.71
CA GLU A 58 -0.48 16.28 21.22
C GLU A 58 0.95 15.80 20.95
N PRO A 59 1.90 16.70 20.58
CA PRO A 59 3.28 16.32 20.27
C PRO A 59 3.93 15.34 21.28
N PRO A 60 3.86 15.54 22.61
CA PRO A 60 4.48 14.61 23.56
C PRO A 60 3.85 13.20 23.53
N VAL A 61 2.55 13.10 23.23
CA VAL A 61 1.86 11.81 23.14
C VAL A 61 2.28 11.06 21.88
N TYR A 62 2.42 11.79 20.76
CA TYR A 62 2.93 11.23 19.52
C TYR A 62 4.35 10.68 19.68
N ASP A 63 5.23 11.46 20.30
CA ASP A 63 6.64 11.08 20.49
C ASP A 63 6.76 9.84 21.38
N GLN A 64 6.01 9.79 22.49
CA GLN A 64 6.00 8.63 23.37
C GLN A 64 5.49 7.35 22.65
N LEU A 65 4.42 7.46 21.86
CA LEU A 65 3.91 6.33 21.08
C LEU A 65 4.92 5.86 20.02
N ARG A 66 5.65 6.80 19.41
CA ARG A 66 6.70 6.51 18.43
C ARG A 66 7.88 5.78 19.09
N ASP A 67 8.31 6.22 20.26
CA ASP A 67 9.42 5.60 20.98
C ASP A 67 9.09 4.17 21.41
N LEU A 68 7.86 3.94 21.88
CA LEU A 68 7.38 2.59 22.22
C LEU A 68 7.38 1.67 20.99
N ALA A 69 6.86 2.15 19.87
CA ALA A 69 6.85 1.41 18.61
C ALA A 69 8.27 1.06 18.13
N TYR A 70 9.22 1.98 18.31
CA TYR A 70 10.63 1.75 17.97
C TYR A 70 11.26 0.69 18.86
N ALA A 71 11.08 0.80 20.19
CA ALA A 71 11.64 -0.13 21.17
C ALA A 71 11.15 -1.57 20.92
N GLU A 72 9.87 -1.73 20.62
CA GLU A 72 9.23 -3.04 20.38
C GLU A 72 9.36 -3.52 18.93
N ARG A 73 9.99 -2.73 18.05
CA ARG A 73 10.11 -3.00 16.61
C ARG A 73 8.76 -3.30 15.93
N THR A 74 7.72 -2.62 16.38
CA THR A 74 6.35 -2.76 15.88
C THR A 74 5.86 -1.48 15.23
N LYS A 75 4.74 -1.56 14.51
CA LYS A 75 4.08 -0.38 13.96
C LYS A 75 3.25 0.28 15.05
N MET A 76 3.25 1.61 15.13
CA MET A 76 2.38 2.37 16.04
C MET A 76 0.90 1.93 15.97
N HIS A 77 0.43 1.53 14.78
CA HIS A 77 -0.92 1.01 14.59
C HIS A 77 -1.24 -0.22 15.47
N ALA A 78 -0.28 -1.13 15.66
CA ALA A 78 -0.48 -2.32 16.48
C ALA A 78 -0.69 -1.95 17.96
N ILE A 79 0.15 -1.06 18.48
CA ILE A 79 0.01 -0.52 19.85
C ILE A 79 -1.33 0.20 20.03
N MET A 80 -1.76 0.98 19.04
CA MET A 80 -3.08 1.64 19.10
C MET A 80 -4.23 0.62 19.16
N LEU A 81 -4.16 -0.48 18.40
CA LEU A 81 -5.17 -1.53 18.47
C LEU A 81 -5.17 -2.26 19.83
N GLU A 82 -4.00 -2.51 20.39
CA GLU A 82 -3.87 -3.09 21.74
C GLU A 82 -4.50 -2.19 22.80
N ALA A 83 -4.19 -0.89 22.77
CA ALA A 83 -4.76 0.09 23.71
C ALA A 83 -6.29 0.16 23.59
N LEU A 84 -6.84 0.08 22.38
CA LEU A 84 -8.29 0.03 22.15
C LEU A 84 -8.91 -1.26 22.70
N ASP A 85 -8.24 -2.40 22.52
CA ASP A 85 -8.72 -3.68 23.04
C ASP A 85 -8.75 -3.69 24.58
N LEU A 86 -7.69 -3.15 25.22
CA LEU A 86 -7.65 -2.95 26.68
C LEU A 86 -8.77 -2.02 27.15
N LEU A 87 -9.02 -0.93 26.44
CA LEU A 87 -10.12 -0.01 26.74
C LEU A 87 -11.49 -0.71 26.65
N PHE A 88 -11.70 -1.57 25.64
CA PHE A 88 -12.96 -2.33 25.50
C PHE A 88 -13.15 -3.29 26.66
N LYS A 89 -12.12 -4.05 27.02
CA LYS A 89 -12.13 -4.95 28.18
C LYS A 89 -12.48 -4.23 29.47
N GLN A 90 -11.85 -3.07 29.72
CA GLN A 90 -12.12 -2.25 30.91
C GLN A 90 -13.57 -1.74 30.97
N ARG A 91 -14.22 -1.54 29.81
CA ARG A 91 -15.61 -1.05 29.72
C ARG A 91 -16.64 -2.16 29.56
N GLY A 92 -16.25 -3.43 29.64
CA GLY A 92 -17.15 -4.58 29.42
C GLY A 92 -17.67 -4.68 27.98
N ALA A 93 -17.00 -4.04 27.02
CA ALA A 93 -17.30 -4.18 25.60
C ALA A 93 -16.61 -5.44 25.03
N ARG A 94 -17.06 -5.85 23.84
CA ARG A 94 -16.43 -6.95 23.10
C ARG A 94 -15.03 -6.56 22.64
N SER A 95 -14.08 -7.48 22.76
CA SER A 95 -12.72 -7.36 22.23
C SER A 95 -12.70 -7.26 20.70
N ILE A 96 -11.59 -6.80 20.14
CA ILE A 96 -11.41 -6.66 18.68
C ILE A 96 -11.53 -8.02 17.97
N GLU A 97 -11.05 -9.09 18.60
CA GLU A 97 -11.16 -10.47 18.09
C GLU A 97 -12.63 -10.90 17.99
N GLN A 98 -13.41 -10.73 19.07
CA GLN A 98 -14.84 -11.04 19.10
C GLN A 98 -15.65 -10.22 18.09
N LEU A 99 -15.28 -8.97 17.84
CA LEU A 99 -15.92 -8.13 16.82
C LEU A 99 -15.60 -8.60 15.39
N SER A 100 -14.43 -9.18 15.18
CA SER A 100 -13.99 -9.67 13.87
C SER A 100 -14.67 -10.99 13.49
N GLU A 101 -14.95 -11.86 14.46
CA GLU A 101 -15.64 -13.13 14.26
C GLU A 101 -17.13 -12.96 13.89
N HIS A 102 -17.77 -11.90 14.38
CA HIS A 102 -19.19 -11.66 14.20
C HIS A 102 -19.58 -10.88 12.93
N LEU A 103 -18.62 -10.52 12.08
CA LEU A 103 -18.93 -9.76 10.86
C LEU A 103 -19.57 -10.70 9.80
N PRO A 104 -20.86 -10.54 9.47
CA PRO A 104 -21.46 -11.32 8.38
C PRO A 104 -20.75 -10.97 7.07
N ARG A 105 -20.40 -12.03 6.30
CA ARG A 105 -19.71 -11.93 5.01
C ARG A 105 -20.55 -11.26 3.93
#